data_AF-A0A6M1UDB1-F1
#
_entry.id   AF-A0A6M1UDB1-F1
#
_cell.length_a   1.000
_cell.length_b   1.000
_cell.length_c   1.000
_cell.angle_alpha   90.00
_cell.angle_beta   90.00
_cell.angle_gamma   90.00
#
_symmetry.space_group_name_H-M   'P 1'
#
loop_
_entity.id
_entity.type
_entity.pdbx_description
1 polymer ?
#
loop_
_entity_poly.entity_id
_entity_poly.type
_entity_poly.pdbx_seq_one_letter_code
_entity_poly.pdbx_strand_id
1 'polypeptide(L)'
;MPSLGLIEDRIPAGSPFDPAVYSHTLAGIPDGRLRLPFVLWGELTGRRDVSDQCLQESRAVEIKVDSDAYLCLSAVPQDCWQALPLASHDLVDAAGERSADVTRALEHLARSYPEGYKLFAEFVRMIAWVKLRDDRSEQDVEITSSSFPVLPFSVFVSSRALSHIPPKTVAARDSYRFLAENLFHEAVHQAVNMNLLLHDIFTEDYNSSTSPKVDIPWRANNDQRNQRWEIDRTLHAAVVYGHLLGYRRRQLNDPGLESFEYAAFAEAAAEGLEAAKYLSQSLLRYERYFTTDGIKVIRSLAQEIGNLAQSVG
;
A
#
# COMPACT_ATOMS: atom_id res chain seq x y z
N MET A 1 -0.56 -18.67 -1.76
CA MET A 1 -1.69 -18.52 -0.83
C MET A 1 -2.93 -18.22 -1.67
N PRO A 2 -4.15 -18.58 -1.23
CA PRO A 2 -5.35 -17.98 -1.83
C PRO A 2 -5.22 -16.45 -1.82
N SER A 3 -5.81 -15.80 -2.82
CA SER A 3 -5.73 -14.35 -3.02
C SER A 3 -6.59 -13.65 -1.97
N LEU A 4 -6.02 -13.43 -0.79
CA LEU A 4 -6.73 -12.91 0.39
C LEU A 4 -7.45 -11.60 0.04
N GLY A 5 -8.75 -11.70 -0.17
CA GLY A 5 -9.63 -10.60 -0.58
C GLY A 5 -9.29 -9.92 -1.91
N LEU A 6 -8.54 -10.59 -2.81
CA LEU A 6 -8.23 -10.11 -4.16
C LEU A 6 -8.82 -11.07 -5.20
N ILE A 7 -9.36 -10.53 -6.28
CA ILE A 7 -9.79 -11.34 -7.44
C ILE A 7 -8.57 -11.66 -8.30
N GLU A 8 -7.76 -10.65 -8.56
CA GLU A 8 -6.50 -10.74 -9.31
C GLU A 8 -5.31 -10.43 -8.39
N ASP A 9 -4.35 -11.35 -8.33
CA ASP A 9 -3.06 -11.17 -7.66
C ASP A 9 -1.93 -10.77 -8.63
N ARG A 10 -2.30 -10.53 -9.90
CA ARG A 10 -1.45 -10.08 -11.01
C ARG A 10 -2.18 -9.05 -11.84
N ILE A 11 -1.42 -8.23 -12.57
CA ILE A 11 -1.98 -7.29 -13.54
C ILE A 11 -2.51 -8.11 -14.74
N PRO A 12 -3.81 -8.05 -15.06
CA PRO A 12 -4.35 -8.79 -16.20
C PRO A 12 -3.80 -8.25 -17.52
N ALA A 13 -3.40 -9.16 -18.41
CA ALA A 13 -2.89 -8.79 -19.73
C ALA A 13 -3.94 -8.00 -20.53
N GLY A 14 -3.51 -6.91 -21.15
CA GLY A 14 -4.37 -5.98 -21.90
C GLY A 14 -5.25 -5.07 -21.04
N SER A 15 -5.16 -5.14 -19.70
CA SER A 15 -5.84 -4.18 -18.83
C SER A 15 -5.23 -2.77 -18.94
N PRO A 16 -5.93 -1.72 -18.51
CA PRO A 16 -5.36 -0.36 -18.41
C PRO A 16 -4.14 -0.25 -17.49
N PHE A 17 -3.83 -1.28 -16.71
CA PHE A 17 -2.66 -1.34 -15.83
C PHE A 17 -1.50 -2.13 -16.44
N ASP A 18 -1.71 -2.83 -17.56
CA ASP A 18 -0.69 -3.65 -18.23
C ASP A 18 0.38 -2.76 -18.89
N PRO A 19 1.66 -2.86 -18.47
CA PRO A 19 2.75 -2.12 -19.11
C PRO A 19 2.86 -2.35 -20.62
N ALA A 20 2.43 -3.50 -21.15
CA ALA A 20 2.49 -3.80 -22.58
C ALA A 20 1.59 -2.87 -23.43
N VAL A 21 0.45 -2.44 -22.88
CA VAL A 21 -0.48 -1.49 -23.53
C VAL A 21 0.21 -0.16 -23.82
N TYR A 22 1.16 0.24 -22.98
CA TYR A 22 1.88 1.51 -23.08
C TYR A 22 3.26 1.38 -23.74
N SER A 23 3.58 0.22 -24.33
CA SER A 23 4.91 -0.06 -24.89
C SER A 23 5.38 0.97 -25.92
N HIS A 24 4.47 1.52 -26.74
CA HIS A 24 4.78 2.61 -27.68
C HIS A 24 5.06 3.94 -26.99
N THR A 25 4.27 4.32 -25.99
CA THR A 25 4.45 5.54 -25.20
C THR A 25 5.75 5.51 -24.41
N LEU A 26 6.10 4.33 -23.89
CA LEU A 26 7.30 4.10 -23.10
C LEU A 26 8.55 3.87 -23.97
N ALA A 27 8.40 3.72 -25.28
CA ALA A 27 9.52 3.51 -26.18
C ALA A 27 10.42 4.75 -26.22
N GLY A 28 11.71 4.56 -25.95
CA GLY A 28 12.69 5.66 -25.91
C GLY A 28 12.72 6.43 -24.59
N ILE A 29 11.87 6.11 -23.62
CA ILE A 29 11.97 6.64 -22.25
C ILE A 29 12.95 5.76 -21.46
N PRO A 30 14.04 6.33 -20.90
CA PRO A 30 14.90 5.60 -19.96
C PRO A 30 14.07 5.05 -18.80
N ASP A 31 14.20 3.75 -18.54
CA ASP A 31 13.42 3.03 -17.52
C ASP A 31 11.91 3.14 -17.73
N GLY A 32 11.45 3.24 -18.98
CA GLY A 32 10.05 3.52 -19.32
C GLY A 32 9.04 2.64 -18.59
N ARG A 33 9.31 1.33 -18.45
CA ARG A 33 8.42 0.42 -17.67
C ARG A 33 8.31 0.80 -16.20
N LEU A 34 9.37 1.32 -15.60
CA LEU A 34 9.35 1.80 -14.21
C LEU A 34 8.70 3.18 -14.07
N ARG A 35 8.62 3.94 -15.17
CA ARG A 35 7.95 5.25 -15.25
C ARG A 35 6.48 5.18 -15.69
N LEU A 36 5.94 3.97 -15.86
CA LEU A 36 4.51 3.75 -16.11
C LEU A 36 3.58 4.51 -15.15
N PRO A 37 3.89 4.68 -13.84
CA PRO A 37 3.05 5.47 -12.94
C PRO A 37 2.72 6.86 -13.46
N PHE A 38 3.69 7.58 -14.05
CA PHE A 38 3.45 8.93 -14.57
C PHE A 38 2.52 8.90 -15.79
N VAL A 39 2.70 7.94 -16.70
CA VAL A 39 1.82 7.76 -17.86
C VAL A 39 0.38 7.50 -17.40
N LEU A 40 0.19 6.55 -16.48
CA LEU A 40 -1.14 6.24 -15.95
C LEU A 40 -1.77 7.43 -15.23
N TRP A 41 -0.96 8.19 -14.49
CA TRP A 41 -1.44 9.40 -13.84
C TRP A 41 -1.94 10.45 -14.84
N GLY A 42 -1.23 10.65 -15.95
CA GLY A 42 -1.67 11.51 -17.04
C GLY A 42 -3.00 11.06 -17.66
N GLU A 43 -3.18 9.75 -17.86
CA GLU A 43 -4.44 9.18 -18.37
C GLU A 43 -5.59 9.33 -17.37
N LEU A 44 -5.37 8.99 -16.10
CA LEU A 44 -6.40 9.00 -15.05
C LEU A 44 -6.86 10.41 -14.68
N THR A 45 -5.98 11.41 -14.78
CA THR A 45 -6.29 12.80 -14.40
C THR A 45 -6.56 13.71 -15.59
N GLY A 46 -6.31 13.24 -16.81
CA GLY A 46 -6.36 14.06 -18.02
C GLY A 46 -5.23 15.09 -18.15
N ARG A 47 -4.22 15.05 -17.26
CA ARG A 47 -3.08 15.99 -17.24
C ARG A 47 -1.85 15.43 -17.94
N ARG A 48 -1.98 15.18 -19.24
CA ARG A 48 -0.89 14.61 -20.07
C ARG A 48 0.34 15.52 -20.15
N ASP A 49 0.12 16.83 -20.22
CA ASP A 49 1.18 17.85 -20.20
C ASP A 49 2.10 17.72 -18.97
N VAL A 50 1.52 17.53 -17.79
CA VAL A 50 2.28 17.40 -16.55
C VAL A 50 2.89 16.02 -16.40
N SER A 51 2.21 14.97 -16.87
CA SER A 51 2.79 13.63 -16.99
C SER A 51 4.06 13.66 -17.84
N ASP A 52 4.03 14.29 -19.02
CA ASP A 52 5.17 14.36 -19.93
C ASP A 52 6.35 15.11 -19.30
N GLN A 53 6.08 16.21 -18.59
CA GLN A 53 7.09 16.91 -17.82
C GLN A 53 7.71 16.00 -16.74
N CYS A 54 6.86 15.29 -15.99
CA CYS A 54 7.29 14.31 -15.00
C CYS A 54 8.18 13.22 -15.59
N LEU A 55 7.86 12.71 -16.78
CA LEU A 55 8.64 11.68 -17.46
C LEU A 55 10.04 12.18 -17.87
N GLN A 56 10.16 13.45 -18.24
CA GLN A 56 11.42 14.03 -18.73
C GLN A 56 12.31 14.57 -17.60
N GLU A 57 11.73 15.20 -16.58
CA GLU A 57 12.47 15.99 -15.61
C GLU A 57 12.66 15.29 -14.26
N SER A 58 11.91 14.22 -13.97
CA SER A 58 12.07 13.52 -12.69
C SER A 58 13.37 12.72 -12.63
N ARG A 59 14.05 12.83 -11.50
CA ARG A 59 15.30 12.12 -11.20
C ARG A 59 15.03 11.03 -10.17
N ALA A 60 15.70 9.90 -10.34
CA ALA A 60 15.56 8.75 -9.46
C ALA A 60 16.88 7.98 -9.39
N VAL A 61 17.02 7.19 -8.33
CA VAL A 61 18.04 6.14 -8.20
C VAL A 61 17.36 4.81 -8.51
N GLU A 62 17.87 4.08 -9.50
CA GLU A 62 17.43 2.72 -9.75
C GLU A 62 18.02 1.79 -8.67
N ILE A 63 17.16 0.98 -8.07
CA ILE A 63 17.57 -0.13 -7.19
C ILE A 63 17.14 -1.46 -7.82
N LYS A 64 17.92 -2.51 -7.56
CA LYS A 64 17.66 -3.87 -8.04
C LYS A 64 17.63 -4.84 -6.88
N VAL A 65 16.61 -5.68 -6.85
CA VAL A 65 16.47 -6.79 -5.89
C VAL A 65 16.08 -8.02 -6.69
N ASP A 66 16.89 -9.08 -6.59
CA ASP A 66 16.83 -10.24 -7.48
C ASP A 66 16.83 -9.83 -8.97
N SER A 67 15.75 -10.13 -9.70
CA SER A 67 15.56 -9.76 -11.12
C SER A 67 14.72 -8.51 -11.32
N ASP A 68 14.20 -7.92 -10.25
CA ASP A 68 13.27 -6.78 -10.32
C ASP A 68 14.02 -5.46 -10.12
N ALA A 69 13.51 -4.41 -10.75
CA ALA A 69 14.05 -3.06 -10.66
C ALA A 69 12.97 -2.08 -10.21
N TYR A 70 13.38 -1.07 -9.44
CA TYR A 70 12.49 -0.04 -8.91
C TYR A 70 13.16 1.33 -8.98
N LEU A 71 12.38 2.39 -9.11
CA LEU A 71 12.86 3.76 -9.07
C LEU A 71 12.61 4.37 -7.69
N CYS A 72 13.68 4.73 -6.99
CA CYS A 72 13.60 5.55 -5.79
C CYS A 72 13.71 7.03 -6.20
N LEU A 73 12.63 7.80 -6.08
CA LEU A 73 12.56 9.18 -6.56
C LEU A 73 13.42 10.13 -5.74
N SER A 74 14.18 10.97 -6.43
CA SER A 74 15.05 12.01 -5.86
C SER A 74 14.61 13.42 -6.21
N ALA A 75 13.93 13.62 -7.34
CA ALA A 75 13.35 14.89 -7.74
C ALA A 75 12.16 14.67 -8.67
N VAL A 76 11.13 15.49 -8.53
CA VAL A 76 9.94 15.51 -9.38
C VAL A 76 9.57 16.99 -9.62
N PRO A 77 9.11 17.39 -10.81
CA PRO A 77 8.65 18.76 -11.05
C PRO A 77 7.61 19.21 -10.03
N GLN A 78 7.66 20.48 -9.64
CA GLN A 78 6.79 21.02 -8.58
C GLN A 78 5.30 20.88 -8.92
N ASP A 79 4.91 21.13 -10.17
CA ASP A 79 3.52 21.02 -10.63
C ASP A 79 3.00 19.59 -10.60
N CYS A 80 3.89 18.62 -10.73
CA CYS A 80 3.56 17.21 -10.51
C CYS A 80 3.34 16.93 -9.02
N TRP A 81 4.27 17.38 -8.19
CA TRP A 81 4.23 17.12 -6.75
C TRP A 81 2.99 17.74 -6.08
N GLN A 82 2.66 18.99 -6.44
CA GLN A 82 1.51 19.72 -5.93
C GLN A 82 0.16 19.11 -6.33
N ALA A 83 0.15 18.27 -7.37
CA ALA A 83 -1.05 17.58 -7.82
C ALA A 83 -1.37 16.33 -6.98
N LEU A 84 -0.39 15.84 -6.23
CA LEU A 84 -0.56 14.69 -5.36
C LEU A 84 -1.20 15.13 -4.04
N PRO A 85 -1.92 14.23 -3.36
CA PRO A 85 -2.48 14.48 -2.02
C PRO A 85 -1.39 14.43 -0.94
N LEU A 86 -0.27 15.11 -1.18
CA LEU A 86 0.92 15.25 -0.35
C LEU A 86 1.40 16.71 -0.30
N ALA A 87 0.48 17.67 -0.47
CA ALA A 87 0.82 19.10 -0.56
C ALA A 87 1.60 19.65 0.65
N SER A 88 1.45 19.04 1.83
CA SER A 88 2.16 19.38 3.07
C SER A 88 3.48 18.64 3.27
N HIS A 89 3.92 17.84 2.29
CA HIS A 89 5.15 17.07 2.35
C HIS A 89 6.10 17.49 1.23
N ASP A 90 7.41 17.39 1.48
CA ASP A 90 8.45 17.52 0.47
C ASP A 90 8.97 16.14 0.07
N LEU A 91 9.31 15.98 -1.20
CA LEU A 91 10.12 14.86 -1.67
C LEU A 91 11.53 14.98 -1.09
N VAL A 92 12.05 13.86 -0.63
CA VAL A 92 13.40 13.76 -0.07
C VAL A 92 14.27 12.97 -1.04
N ASP A 93 15.50 13.46 -1.25
CA ASP A 93 16.46 12.77 -2.12
C ASP A 93 16.69 11.34 -1.65
N ALA A 94 16.43 10.37 -2.53
CA ALA A 94 16.58 8.95 -2.25
C ALA A 94 18.02 8.44 -2.27
N ALA A 95 19.01 9.26 -2.66
CA ALA A 95 20.40 8.83 -2.70
C ALA A 95 20.96 8.43 -1.31
N GLY A 96 21.96 7.55 -1.31
CA GLY A 96 22.70 7.15 -0.11
C GLY A 96 21.92 6.19 0.79
N GLU A 97 21.76 6.54 2.07
CA GLU A 97 21.18 5.66 3.09
C GLU A 97 19.73 5.25 2.77
N ARG A 98 18.95 6.14 2.17
CA ARG A 98 17.53 5.89 1.89
C ARG A 98 17.30 4.81 0.84
N SER A 99 18.04 4.83 -0.27
CA SER A 99 17.98 3.75 -1.25
C SER A 99 18.56 2.45 -0.67
N ALA A 100 19.60 2.54 0.17
CA ALA A 100 20.13 1.37 0.88
C ALA A 100 19.10 0.76 1.85
N ASP A 101 18.32 1.56 2.58
CA ASP A 101 17.26 1.11 3.47
C ASP A 101 16.15 0.39 2.72
N VAL A 102 15.71 0.97 1.59
CA VAL A 102 14.71 0.33 0.72
C VAL A 102 15.24 -0.98 0.18
N THR A 103 16.48 -1.02 -0.33
CA THR A 103 17.10 -2.26 -0.81
C THR A 103 17.14 -3.33 0.28
N ARG A 104 17.60 -2.99 1.50
CA ARG A 104 17.62 -3.92 2.64
C ARG A 104 16.23 -4.43 3.01
N ALA A 105 15.23 -3.55 3.02
CA ALA A 105 13.85 -3.91 3.31
C ALA A 105 13.26 -4.87 2.26
N LEU A 106 13.53 -4.62 0.98
CA LEU A 106 13.03 -5.44 -0.12
C LEU A 106 13.77 -6.79 -0.23
N GLU A 107 15.09 -6.83 -0.08
CA GLU A 107 15.85 -8.07 0.02
C GLU A 107 15.36 -8.94 1.18
N HIS A 108 15.03 -8.30 2.31
CA HIS A 108 14.44 -8.98 3.44
C HIS A 108 13.05 -9.53 3.12
N LEU A 109 12.17 -8.73 2.50
CA LEU A 109 10.85 -9.17 2.09
C LEU A 109 10.92 -10.35 1.12
N ALA A 110 11.78 -10.27 0.09
CA ALA A 110 12.02 -11.32 -0.90
C ALA A 110 12.44 -12.65 -0.25
N ARG A 111 13.33 -12.59 0.74
CA ARG A 111 13.84 -13.78 1.43
C ARG A 111 12.87 -14.34 2.47
N SER A 112 12.27 -13.48 3.30
CA SER A 112 11.48 -13.91 4.46
C SER A 112 10.00 -14.14 4.15
N TYR A 113 9.48 -13.50 3.11
CA TYR A 113 8.09 -13.63 2.67
C TYR A 113 7.96 -13.52 1.13
N PRO A 114 8.48 -14.50 0.37
CA PRO A 114 8.53 -14.45 -1.10
C PRO A 114 7.17 -14.21 -1.75
N GLU A 115 6.10 -14.72 -1.15
CA GLU A 115 4.72 -14.49 -1.59
C GLU A 115 4.30 -13.02 -1.54
N GLY A 116 4.63 -12.30 -0.47
CA GLY A 116 4.37 -10.87 -0.36
C GLY A 116 5.30 -10.04 -1.24
N TYR A 117 6.55 -10.49 -1.42
CA TYR A 117 7.47 -9.85 -2.36
C TYR A 117 6.99 -9.96 -3.81
N LYS A 118 6.42 -11.08 -4.24
CA LYS A 118 5.83 -11.20 -5.58
C LYS A 118 4.72 -10.19 -5.81
N LEU A 119 3.86 -9.97 -4.81
CA LEU A 119 2.83 -8.94 -4.86
C LEU A 119 3.46 -7.54 -4.95
N PHE A 120 4.50 -7.27 -4.16
CA PHE A 120 5.25 -6.02 -4.22
C PHE A 120 5.86 -5.77 -5.61
N ALA A 121 6.58 -6.76 -6.14
CA ALA A 121 7.20 -6.71 -7.47
C ALA A 121 6.17 -6.55 -8.59
N GLU A 122 4.97 -7.10 -8.42
CA GLU A 122 3.89 -6.92 -9.39
C GLU A 122 3.32 -5.50 -9.35
N PHE A 123 3.08 -4.94 -8.16
CA PHE A 123 2.27 -3.74 -7.96
C PHE A 123 3.04 -2.48 -7.55
N VAL A 124 4.38 -2.50 -7.53
CA VAL A 124 5.19 -1.32 -7.21
C VAL A 124 6.32 -1.15 -8.22
N ARG A 125 6.49 0.10 -8.68
CA ARG A 125 7.56 0.51 -9.60
C ARG A 125 8.35 1.69 -9.06
N MET A 126 7.69 2.57 -8.32
CA MET A 126 8.26 3.80 -7.80
C MET A 126 8.10 3.90 -6.28
N ILE A 127 9.16 4.36 -5.62
CA ILE A 127 9.22 4.57 -4.18
C ILE A 127 9.72 5.99 -3.94
N ALA A 128 9.02 6.75 -3.11
CA ALA A 128 9.36 8.14 -2.82
C ALA A 128 9.49 8.34 -1.32
N TRP A 129 10.65 8.83 -0.90
CA TRP A 129 10.84 9.29 0.47
C TRP A 129 10.26 10.68 0.62
N VAL A 130 9.47 10.89 1.66
CA VAL A 130 8.85 12.18 1.95
C VAL A 130 9.14 12.62 3.37
N LYS A 131 9.16 13.93 3.58
CA LYS A 131 9.19 14.53 4.91
C LYS A 131 8.08 15.56 4.99
N LEU A 132 7.57 15.75 6.20
CA LEU A 132 6.63 16.83 6.44
C LEU A 132 7.34 18.19 6.29
N ARG A 133 6.70 19.15 5.63
CA ARG A 133 7.28 20.48 5.41
C ARG A 133 7.49 21.25 6.72
N ASP A 134 8.47 22.15 6.72
CA ASP A 134 8.73 23.01 7.87
C ASP A 134 7.66 24.11 8.03
N ASP A 135 7.05 24.56 6.94
CA ASP A 135 6.00 25.60 6.87
C ASP A 135 4.57 25.03 6.86
N ARG A 136 4.40 23.80 7.35
CA ARG A 136 3.12 23.09 7.44
C ARG A 136 2.10 23.76 8.37
N SER A 137 0.83 23.39 8.21
CA SER A 137 -0.18 23.72 9.22
C SER A 137 -0.06 22.81 10.45
N GLU A 138 -0.58 23.25 11.60
CA GLU A 138 -0.62 22.43 12.84
C GLU A 138 -1.45 21.14 12.68
N GLN A 139 -2.32 21.08 11.66
CA GLN A 139 -3.17 19.93 11.37
C GLN A 139 -2.49 18.90 10.47
N ASP A 140 -1.38 19.28 9.82
CA ASP A 140 -0.62 18.38 8.97
C ASP A 140 0.18 17.40 9.82
N VAL A 141 0.05 16.12 9.51
CA VAL A 141 0.74 15.04 10.21
C VAL A 141 1.65 14.29 9.25
N GLU A 142 2.82 13.91 9.76
CA GLU A 142 3.77 13.11 9.00
C GLU A 142 3.18 11.72 8.75
N ILE A 143 3.05 11.36 7.47
CA ILE A 143 2.62 10.01 7.09
C ILE A 143 3.66 8.99 7.50
N THR A 144 3.25 7.74 7.74
CA THR A 144 4.21 6.62 7.84
C THR A 144 4.52 6.12 6.43
N SER A 145 3.48 5.68 5.75
CA SER A 145 3.47 5.34 4.34
C SER A 145 2.12 5.73 3.73
N SER A 146 2.08 5.83 2.40
CA SER A 146 0.86 6.03 1.65
C SER A 146 1.00 5.59 0.20
N SER A 147 -0.11 5.26 -0.41
CA SER A 147 -0.29 5.02 -1.84
C SER A 147 -1.56 5.72 -2.30
N PHE A 148 -1.64 6.10 -3.58
CA PHE A 148 -2.78 6.86 -4.10
C PHE A 148 -3.30 6.24 -5.39
N PRO A 149 -4.63 6.06 -5.54
CA PRO A 149 -5.22 5.54 -6.76
C PRO A 149 -4.88 6.37 -8.00
N VAL A 150 -4.71 7.68 -7.84
CA VAL A 150 -4.38 8.61 -8.93
C VAL A 150 -2.96 8.41 -9.48
N LEU A 151 -2.03 7.85 -8.68
CA LEU A 151 -0.67 7.54 -9.10
C LEU A 151 -0.36 6.07 -8.81
N PRO A 152 -0.84 5.14 -9.67
CA PRO A 152 -0.66 3.71 -9.48
C PRO A 152 0.81 3.29 -9.40
N PHE A 153 1.07 2.14 -8.79
CA PHE A 153 2.39 1.54 -8.62
C PHE A 153 3.45 2.41 -7.91
N SER A 154 2.98 3.40 -7.15
CA SER A 154 3.85 4.29 -6.38
C SER A 154 3.60 4.16 -4.88
N VAL A 155 4.68 4.13 -4.12
CA VAL A 155 4.67 4.06 -2.66
C VAL A 155 5.42 5.26 -2.10
N PHE A 156 4.81 5.96 -1.14
CA PHE A 156 5.39 7.08 -0.43
C PHE A 156 5.67 6.66 1.01
N VAL A 157 6.87 6.96 1.52
CA VAL A 157 7.28 6.61 2.88
C VAL A 157 8.03 7.76 3.54
N SER A 158 7.88 7.93 4.84
CA SER A 158 8.74 8.82 5.64
C SER A 158 9.70 8.00 6.50
N SER A 159 10.61 8.68 7.22
CA SER A 159 11.46 8.02 8.23
C SER A 159 10.63 7.29 9.30
N ARG A 160 9.37 7.68 9.53
CA ARG A 160 8.49 6.96 10.46
C ARG A 160 8.22 5.52 10.04
N ALA A 161 8.31 5.18 8.75
CA ALA A 161 8.13 3.80 8.28
C ALA A 161 9.21 2.84 8.84
N LEU A 162 10.33 3.37 9.32
CA LEU A 162 11.39 2.58 9.95
C LEU A 162 11.08 2.21 11.40
N SER A 163 10.12 2.84 12.09
CA SER A 163 9.83 2.58 13.50
C SER A 163 8.35 2.42 13.82
N HIS A 164 7.45 2.75 12.90
CA HIS A 164 6.01 2.58 13.07
C HIS A 164 5.49 1.51 12.11
N ILE A 165 4.75 0.54 12.65
CA ILE A 165 4.00 -0.45 11.88
C ILE A 165 2.49 -0.35 12.20
N PRO A 166 1.61 -0.48 11.20
CA PRO A 166 0.16 -0.43 11.41
C PRO A 166 -0.34 -1.52 12.37
N PRO A 167 -1.51 -1.37 13.02
CA PRO A 167 -2.41 -0.22 12.92
C PRO A 167 -1.96 1.00 13.74
N LYS A 168 -1.08 0.84 14.74
CA LYS A 168 -0.62 1.94 15.62
C LYS A 168 0.66 1.64 16.42
N THR A 169 1.40 0.58 16.12
CA THR A 169 2.54 0.13 16.94
C THR A 169 3.79 0.93 16.60
N VAL A 170 4.36 1.63 17.58
CA VAL A 170 5.60 2.40 17.43
C VAL A 170 6.71 1.72 18.24
N ALA A 171 7.74 1.25 17.55
CA ALA A 171 8.92 0.66 18.16
C ALA A 171 9.89 1.71 18.69
N ALA A 172 10.73 1.31 19.64
CA ALA A 172 11.72 2.19 20.26
C ALA A 172 12.92 2.52 19.36
N ARG A 173 13.13 1.75 18.28
CA ARG A 173 14.28 1.85 17.39
C ARG A 173 13.84 1.59 15.95
N ASP A 174 14.61 2.16 15.03
CA ASP A 174 14.42 1.94 13.60
C ASP A 174 14.84 0.53 13.17
N SER A 175 14.12 -0.05 12.22
CA SER A 175 14.40 -1.33 11.59
C SER A 175 13.95 -1.37 10.13
N TYR A 176 14.80 -1.94 9.27
CA TYR A 176 14.45 -2.23 7.87
C TYR A 176 13.30 -3.24 7.75
N ARG A 177 13.03 -4.05 8.79
CA ARG A 177 11.89 -4.99 8.81
C ARG A 177 10.56 -4.26 8.91
N PHE A 178 10.52 -3.14 9.65
CA PHE A 178 9.34 -2.29 9.71
C PHE A 178 9.12 -1.54 8.41
N LEU A 179 10.20 -1.07 7.77
CA LEU A 179 10.10 -0.51 6.43
C LEU A 179 9.59 -1.55 5.42
N ALA A 180 10.06 -2.80 5.50
CA ALA A 180 9.58 -3.90 4.66
C ALA A 180 8.08 -4.15 4.84
N GLU A 181 7.56 -4.11 6.08
CA GLU A 181 6.12 -4.22 6.33
C GLU A 181 5.34 -3.07 5.71
N ASN A 182 5.79 -1.82 5.89
CA ASN A 182 5.10 -0.64 5.33
C ASN A 182 5.14 -0.64 3.79
N LEU A 183 6.25 -1.03 3.17
CA LEU A 183 6.34 -1.18 1.71
C LEU A 183 5.36 -2.25 1.20
N PHE A 184 5.28 -3.40 1.89
CA PHE A 184 4.33 -4.44 1.56
C PHE A 184 2.87 -4.01 1.79
N HIS A 185 2.59 -3.29 2.89
CA HIS A 185 1.28 -2.70 3.18
C HIS A 185 0.78 -1.86 2.00
N GLU A 186 1.62 -0.95 1.50
CA GLU A 186 1.22 -0.09 0.39
C GLU A 186 1.11 -0.85 -0.94
N ALA A 187 1.90 -1.90 -1.16
CA ALA A 187 1.72 -2.77 -2.32
C ALA A 187 0.36 -3.49 -2.30
N VAL A 188 -0.10 -3.93 -1.13
CA VAL A 188 -1.44 -4.52 -1.00
C VAL A 188 -2.51 -3.46 -1.30
N HIS A 189 -2.34 -2.21 -0.85
CA HIS A 189 -3.25 -1.12 -1.23
C HIS A 189 -3.30 -0.90 -2.75
N GLN A 190 -2.17 -0.93 -3.44
CA GLN A 190 -2.11 -0.84 -4.91
C GLN A 190 -2.87 -2.00 -5.58
N ALA A 191 -2.70 -3.23 -5.09
CA ALA A 191 -3.44 -4.38 -5.59
C ALA A 191 -4.97 -4.26 -5.38
N VAL A 192 -5.40 -3.82 -4.20
CA VAL A 192 -6.83 -3.61 -3.90
C VAL A 192 -7.42 -2.51 -4.80
N ASN A 193 -6.72 -1.37 -4.95
CA ASN A 193 -7.16 -0.28 -5.83
C ASN A 193 -7.39 -0.78 -7.26
N MET A 194 -6.46 -1.56 -7.81
CA MET A 194 -6.62 -2.13 -9.15
C MET A 194 -7.84 -3.05 -9.21
N ASN A 195 -8.02 -3.94 -8.24
CA ASN A 195 -9.14 -4.87 -8.21
C ASN A 195 -10.49 -4.14 -8.16
N LEU A 196 -10.59 -3.06 -7.38
CA LEU A 196 -11.81 -2.23 -7.33
C LEU A 196 -12.10 -1.49 -8.64
N LEU A 197 -11.07 -1.18 -9.43
CA LEU A 197 -11.21 -0.50 -10.72
C LEU A 197 -11.50 -1.46 -11.87
N LEU A 198 -11.05 -2.71 -11.78
CA LEU A 198 -11.20 -3.71 -12.84
C LEU A 198 -12.43 -4.62 -12.69
N HIS A 199 -12.99 -4.73 -11.47
CA HIS A 199 -14.07 -5.65 -11.19
C HIS A 199 -15.25 -4.95 -10.51
N ASP A 200 -16.46 -5.36 -10.90
CA ASP A 200 -17.70 -4.94 -10.26
C ASP A 200 -17.84 -5.61 -8.88
N ILE A 201 -17.13 -5.10 -7.88
CA ILE A 201 -17.18 -5.60 -6.48
C ILE A 201 -18.38 -5.01 -5.74
N PHE A 202 -18.65 -3.73 -5.95
CA PHE A 202 -19.79 -3.03 -5.37
C PHE A 202 -20.96 -2.97 -6.34
N THR A 203 -22.18 -2.89 -5.82
CA THR A 203 -23.37 -2.69 -6.66
C THR A 203 -23.31 -1.33 -7.37
N GLU A 204 -23.97 -1.20 -8.53
CA GLU A 204 -23.96 0.03 -9.34
C GLU A 204 -24.47 1.26 -8.57
N ASP A 205 -25.35 1.07 -7.59
CA ASP A 205 -25.92 2.11 -6.73
C ASP A 205 -25.04 2.44 -5.50
N TYR A 206 -23.91 1.75 -5.31
CA TYR A 206 -23.00 2.04 -4.21
C TYR A 206 -22.34 3.41 -4.40
N ASN A 207 -22.44 4.23 -3.36
CA ASN A 207 -21.74 5.50 -3.28
C ASN A 207 -21.11 5.66 -1.89
N SER A 208 -19.79 5.69 -1.86
CA SER A 208 -18.96 5.81 -0.65
C SER A 208 -19.45 6.92 0.30
N SER A 209 -19.76 8.10 -0.24
CA SER A 209 -20.17 9.28 0.54
C SER A 209 -21.52 9.18 1.22
N THR A 210 -22.41 8.33 0.71
CA THR A 210 -23.78 8.13 1.22
C THR A 210 -24.01 6.76 1.84
N SER A 211 -23.03 5.86 1.70
CA SER A 211 -23.05 4.52 2.27
C SER A 211 -23.09 4.58 3.81
N PRO A 212 -23.71 3.58 4.47
CA PRO A 212 -23.61 3.46 5.91
C PRO A 212 -22.16 3.21 6.30
N LYS A 213 -21.77 3.77 7.44
CA LYS A 213 -20.40 3.66 7.95
C LYS A 213 -20.28 2.54 8.98
N VAL A 214 -19.14 1.87 8.98
CA VAL A 214 -18.71 0.87 9.95
C VAL A 214 -18.00 1.57 11.10
N ASP A 215 -18.40 1.31 12.33
CA ASP A 215 -17.74 1.86 13.51
C ASP A 215 -16.37 1.20 13.71
N ILE A 216 -15.38 1.96 14.18
CA ILE A 216 -13.99 1.50 14.35
C ILE A 216 -13.61 1.61 15.82
N PRO A 217 -13.83 0.56 16.64
CA PRO A 217 -13.75 0.65 18.09
C PRO A 217 -12.39 1.10 18.61
N TRP A 218 -11.29 0.65 17.99
CA TRP A 218 -9.94 1.05 18.39
C TRP A 218 -9.56 2.48 18.01
N ARG A 219 -10.45 3.21 17.31
CA ARG A 219 -10.30 4.65 17.00
C ARG A 219 -11.34 5.51 17.72
N ALA A 220 -12.08 4.98 18.69
CA ALA A 220 -13.15 5.70 19.40
C ALA A 220 -12.70 7.03 20.03
N ASN A 221 -11.42 7.17 20.38
CA ASN A 221 -10.86 8.40 20.98
C ASN A 221 -10.20 9.34 19.96
N ASN A 222 -10.20 9.00 18.66
CA ASN A 222 -9.67 9.84 17.59
C ASN A 222 -10.75 10.82 17.08
N ASP A 223 -10.41 11.68 16.12
CA ASP A 223 -11.39 12.53 15.42
C ASP A 223 -12.62 11.75 14.99
N GLN A 224 -13.82 12.36 15.07
CA GLN A 224 -15.09 11.73 14.67
C GLN A 224 -15.04 11.11 13.26
N ARG A 225 -14.36 11.77 12.31
CA ARG A 225 -14.17 11.25 10.94
C ARG A 225 -13.42 9.92 10.87
N ASN A 226 -12.60 9.61 11.88
CA ASN A 226 -11.76 8.41 11.94
C ASN A 226 -12.39 7.29 12.78
N GLN A 227 -13.50 7.58 13.47
CA GLN A 227 -14.25 6.62 14.28
C GLN A 227 -15.19 5.75 13.45
N ARG A 228 -15.55 6.19 12.23
CA ARG A 228 -16.47 5.47 11.34
C ARG A 228 -15.96 5.51 9.91
N TRP A 229 -15.89 4.36 9.25
CA TRP A 229 -15.36 4.23 7.89
C TRP A 229 -16.42 3.80 6.89
N GLU A 230 -16.27 4.26 5.65
CA GLU A 230 -17.03 3.80 4.51
C GLU A 230 -16.77 2.30 4.23
N ILE A 231 -17.69 1.64 3.51
CA ILE A 231 -17.63 0.18 3.29
C ILE A 231 -16.40 -0.19 2.45
N ASP A 232 -16.09 0.58 1.41
CA ASP A 232 -14.88 0.42 0.60
C ASP A 232 -13.59 0.56 1.42
N ARG A 233 -13.49 1.57 2.27
CA ARG A 233 -12.36 1.77 3.18
C ARG A 233 -12.23 0.61 4.17
N THR A 234 -13.35 0.08 4.63
CA THR A 234 -13.40 -1.11 5.50
C THR A 234 -12.88 -2.35 4.75
N LEU A 235 -13.27 -2.55 3.49
CA LEU A 235 -12.76 -3.60 2.62
C LEU A 235 -11.25 -3.49 2.44
N HIS A 236 -10.76 -2.29 2.07
CA HIS A 236 -9.33 -2.00 1.95
C HIS A 236 -8.55 -2.42 3.19
N ALA A 237 -8.98 -1.95 4.36
CA ALA A 237 -8.29 -2.23 5.61
C ALA A 237 -8.34 -3.71 5.99
N ALA A 238 -9.48 -4.39 5.77
CA ALA A 238 -9.61 -5.82 6.04
C ALA A 238 -8.66 -6.67 5.18
N VAL A 239 -8.55 -6.36 3.88
CA VAL A 239 -7.63 -7.03 2.96
C VAL A 239 -6.18 -6.80 3.39
N VAL A 240 -5.79 -5.54 3.60
CA VAL A 240 -4.43 -5.22 4.02
C VAL A 240 -4.05 -5.93 5.32
N TYR A 241 -4.89 -5.83 6.36
CA TYR A 241 -4.58 -6.47 7.63
C TYR A 241 -4.50 -7.99 7.51
N GLY A 242 -5.34 -8.63 6.70
CA GLY A 242 -5.22 -10.07 6.48
C GLY A 242 -3.89 -10.47 5.79
N HIS A 243 -3.41 -9.69 4.83
CA HIS A 243 -2.10 -9.92 4.21
C HIS A 243 -0.94 -9.69 5.20
N LEU A 244 -1.02 -8.64 6.02
CA LEU A 244 0.00 -8.32 7.02
C LEU A 244 0.10 -9.41 8.11
N LEU A 245 -1.00 -10.06 8.48
CA LEU A 245 -0.96 -11.17 9.44
C LEU A 245 -0.06 -12.31 8.96
N GLY A 246 -0.10 -12.65 7.66
CA GLY A 246 0.78 -13.65 7.07
C GLY A 246 2.26 -13.27 7.19
N TYR A 247 2.58 -12.01 6.87
CA TYR A 247 3.93 -11.45 7.00
C TYR A 247 4.42 -11.46 8.47
N ARG A 248 3.63 -10.90 9.39
CA ARG A 248 4.00 -10.80 10.81
C ARG A 248 4.24 -12.15 11.46
N ARG A 249 3.42 -13.16 11.12
CA ARG A 249 3.63 -14.53 11.60
C ARG A 249 4.98 -15.09 11.14
N ARG A 250 5.42 -14.77 9.92
CA ARG A 250 6.75 -15.18 9.44
C ARG A 250 7.85 -14.47 10.20
N GLN A 251 7.72 -13.17 10.43
CA GLN A 251 8.71 -12.40 11.19
C GLN A 251 8.85 -12.92 12.63
N LEU A 252 7.74 -13.20 13.32
CA LEU A 252 7.76 -13.73 14.69
C LEU A 252 8.42 -15.10 14.83
N ASN A 253 8.58 -15.85 13.73
CA ASN A 253 9.29 -17.12 13.69
C ASN A 253 10.74 -16.98 13.20
N ASP A 254 11.21 -15.77 12.88
CA ASP A 254 12.58 -15.52 12.46
C ASP A 254 13.53 -15.55 13.69
N PRO A 255 14.51 -16.47 13.75
CA PRO A 255 15.45 -16.54 14.86
C PRO A 255 16.39 -15.32 14.96
N GLY A 256 16.51 -14.52 13.89
CA GLY A 256 17.30 -13.30 13.84
C GLY A 256 16.54 -12.04 14.22
N LEU A 257 15.34 -12.16 14.80
CA LEU A 257 14.53 -11.03 15.24
C LEU A 257 15.06 -10.48 16.57
N GLU A 258 15.37 -9.18 16.63
CA GLU A 258 15.77 -8.54 17.89
C GLU A 258 14.58 -8.45 18.86
N SER A 259 14.84 -8.40 20.18
CA SER A 259 13.77 -8.38 21.19
C SER A 259 12.80 -7.21 21.04
N PHE A 260 13.28 -6.03 20.60
CA PHE A 260 12.42 -4.87 20.38
C PHE A 260 11.54 -5.05 19.12
N GLU A 261 12.07 -5.72 18.09
CA GLU A 261 11.32 -6.06 16.88
C GLU A 261 10.26 -7.11 17.17
N TYR A 262 10.62 -8.13 17.96
CA TYR A 262 9.67 -9.14 18.44
C TYR A 262 8.51 -8.50 19.19
N ALA A 263 8.79 -7.62 20.14
CA ALA A 263 7.75 -6.93 20.91
C ALA A 263 6.79 -6.15 19.99
N ALA A 264 7.34 -5.38 19.03
CA ALA A 264 6.55 -4.62 18.09
C ALA A 264 5.70 -5.52 17.17
N PHE A 265 6.29 -6.57 16.57
CA PHE A 265 5.55 -7.48 15.70
C PHE A 265 4.50 -8.29 16.46
N ALA A 266 4.76 -8.67 17.72
CA ALA A 266 3.82 -9.42 18.54
C ALA A 266 2.60 -8.56 18.89
N GLU A 267 2.81 -7.31 19.30
CA GLU A 267 1.75 -6.34 19.54
C GLU A 267 0.96 -6.08 18.25
N ALA A 268 1.64 -5.74 17.16
CA ALA A 268 0.99 -5.47 15.88
C ALA A 268 0.23 -6.68 15.35
N ALA A 269 0.73 -7.91 15.53
CA ALA A 269 0.03 -9.14 15.12
C ALA A 269 -1.26 -9.34 15.91
N ALA A 270 -1.22 -9.14 17.24
CA ALA A 270 -2.41 -9.27 18.09
C ALA A 270 -3.47 -8.23 17.73
N GLU A 271 -3.07 -6.96 17.62
CA GLU A 271 -4.00 -5.87 17.27
C GLU A 271 -4.54 -5.98 15.85
N GLY A 272 -3.66 -6.33 14.90
CA GLY A 272 -4.02 -6.55 13.51
C GLY A 272 -5.00 -7.70 13.34
N LEU A 273 -4.88 -8.76 14.14
CA LEU A 273 -5.79 -9.91 14.08
C LEU A 273 -7.20 -9.54 14.50
N GLU A 274 -7.32 -8.85 15.63
CA GLU A 274 -8.62 -8.40 16.14
C GLU A 274 -9.26 -7.37 15.20
N ALA A 275 -8.47 -6.45 14.65
CA ALA A 275 -8.95 -5.51 13.64
C ALA A 275 -9.41 -6.23 12.36
N ALA A 276 -8.61 -7.15 11.82
CA ALA A 276 -8.95 -7.90 10.60
C ALA A 276 -10.24 -8.73 10.77
N LYS A 277 -10.40 -9.42 11.91
CA LYS A 277 -11.63 -10.16 12.24
C LYS A 277 -12.83 -9.21 12.31
N TYR A 278 -12.70 -8.10 13.04
CA TYR A 278 -13.79 -7.16 13.20
C TYR A 278 -14.24 -6.56 11.86
N LEU A 279 -13.30 -6.11 11.03
CA LEU A 279 -13.60 -5.49 9.74
C LEU A 279 -14.23 -6.50 8.78
N SER A 280 -13.64 -7.69 8.64
CA SER A 280 -14.16 -8.73 7.75
C SER A 280 -15.56 -9.21 8.15
N GLN A 281 -15.82 -9.40 9.44
CA GLN A 281 -17.17 -9.72 9.94
C GLN A 281 -18.15 -8.56 9.76
N SER A 282 -17.68 -7.32 9.86
CA SER A 282 -18.53 -6.15 9.63
C SER A 282 -18.97 -6.07 8.18
N LEU A 283 -18.07 -6.33 7.21
CA LEU A 283 -18.40 -6.35 5.78
C LEU A 283 -19.53 -7.33 5.44
N LEU A 284 -19.56 -8.52 6.08
CA LEU A 284 -20.64 -9.50 5.90
C LEU A 284 -22.03 -8.98 6.30
N ARG A 285 -22.11 -7.99 7.20
CA ARG A 285 -23.38 -7.35 7.58
C ARG A 285 -23.90 -6.39 6.51
N TYR A 286 -23.03 -6.01 5.57
CA TYR A 286 -23.29 -5.08 4.49
C TYR A 286 -23.33 -5.77 3.11
N GLU A 287 -23.55 -7.09 3.05
CA GLU A 287 -23.59 -7.88 1.80
C GLU A 287 -24.45 -7.25 0.69
N ARG A 288 -25.53 -6.53 1.04
CA ARG A 288 -26.41 -5.85 0.07
C ARG A 288 -25.74 -4.78 -0.79
N TYR A 289 -24.56 -4.27 -0.39
CA TYR A 289 -23.79 -3.26 -1.14
C TYR A 289 -22.75 -3.88 -2.07
N PHE A 290 -22.66 -5.21 -2.09
CA PHE A 290 -21.73 -5.96 -2.92
C PHE A 290 -22.48 -6.69 -4.03
N THR A 291 -21.82 -6.85 -5.17
CA THR A 291 -22.30 -7.75 -6.23
C THR A 291 -22.16 -9.22 -5.78
N THR A 292 -22.67 -10.15 -6.59
CA THR A 292 -22.46 -11.59 -6.36
C THR A 292 -20.98 -11.94 -6.21
N ASP A 293 -20.10 -11.33 -7.01
CA ASP A 293 -18.66 -11.59 -6.94
C ASP A 293 -18.01 -10.87 -5.75
N GLY A 294 -18.44 -9.64 -5.44
CA GLY A 294 -18.03 -8.95 -4.22
C GLY A 294 -18.38 -9.73 -2.94
N ILE A 295 -19.56 -10.37 -2.88
CA ILE A 295 -19.97 -11.23 -1.77
C ILE A 295 -19.01 -12.43 -1.63
N LYS A 296 -18.60 -13.06 -2.73
CA LYS A 296 -17.61 -14.16 -2.70
C LYS A 296 -16.28 -13.67 -2.12
N VAL A 297 -15.82 -12.48 -2.53
CA VAL A 297 -14.58 -11.87 -2.03
C VAL A 297 -14.63 -11.67 -0.51
N ILE A 298 -15.66 -11.00 0.02
CA ILE A 298 -15.73 -10.72 1.45
C ILE A 298 -15.95 -11.97 2.31
N ARG A 299 -16.62 -13.00 1.78
CA ARG A 299 -16.77 -14.30 2.45
C ARG A 299 -15.46 -15.08 2.50
N SER A 300 -14.72 -15.13 1.38
CA SER A 300 -13.38 -15.76 1.34
C SER A 300 -12.44 -15.07 2.32
N LEU A 301 -12.42 -13.73 2.29
CA LEU A 301 -11.61 -12.91 3.20
C LEU A 301 -11.90 -13.21 4.67
N ALA A 302 -13.17 -13.23 5.07
CA ALA A 302 -13.56 -13.53 6.45
C ALA A 302 -13.18 -14.97 6.86
N GLN A 303 -13.34 -15.94 5.95
CA GLN A 303 -12.94 -17.34 6.20
C GLN A 303 -11.42 -17.47 6.37
N GLU A 304 -10.64 -16.85 5.50
CA GLU A 304 -9.17 -16.90 5.54
C GLU A 304 -8.61 -16.23 6.79
N ILE A 305 -9.13 -15.06 7.17
CA ILE A 305 -8.78 -14.40 8.44
C ILE A 305 -9.15 -15.29 9.64
N GLY A 306 -10.31 -15.95 9.59
CA GLY A 306 -10.73 -16.92 10.60
C GLY A 306 -9.76 -18.10 10.73
N ASN A 307 -9.29 -18.65 9.62
CA ASN A 307 -8.30 -19.74 9.60
C ASN A 307 -6.95 -19.28 10.15
N LEU A 308 -6.51 -18.06 9.78
CA LEU A 308 -5.28 -17.48 10.32
C LEU A 308 -5.35 -17.33 11.83
N ALA A 309 -6.49 -16.88 12.37
CA ALA A 309 -6.72 -16.76 13.81
C ALA A 309 -6.56 -18.09 14.57
N GLN A 310 -7.07 -19.18 14.00
CA GLN A 310 -6.98 -20.51 14.61
C GLN A 310 -5.55 -21.07 14.61
N SER A 311 -4.70 -20.60 13.69
CA SER A 311 -3.30 -21.01 13.59
C SER A 311 -2.33 -20.24 14.51
N VAL A 312 -2.83 -19.20 15.19
CA VAL A 312 -2.05 -18.33 16.09
C VAL A 312 -2.40 -18.58 17.57
N GLY A 313 -3.45 -19.38 17.84
CA GLY A 313 -3.87 -19.80 19.18
C GLY A 313 -3.30 -21.13 19.63
#